data_AF-A0A6L7Z582-F1
#
_entry.id   AF-A0A6L7Z582-F1
#
_cell.length_a   1.000
_cell.length_b   1.000
_cell.length_c   1.000
_cell.angle_alpha   90.00
_cell.angle_beta   90.00
_cell.angle_gamma   90.00
#
_symmetry.space_group_name_H-M   'P 1'
#
loop_
_entity.id
_entity.type
_entity.pdbx_description
1 polymer ?
#
loop_
_entity_poly.entity_id
_entity_poly.type
_entity_poly.pdbx_seq_one_letter_code
_entity_poly.pdbx_strand_id
1 'polypeptide(L)'
;MFDDVIFACNANQTLMILDKPTFLERYILSSVRYESELHNHTIIHSDASVLPDNETKPLTTRSNHIEQYGARPDNYEITYIMHNQQPWVGRSDRPCLVTYNPISRIDNRKIIGKWWFQHIVHDVRHVAWLVPLFRRIQGRRRTWHCGAHTLINSQETCFVTGLAAATQLGADYPFDDAEARRSFNHYGSILHGWRFRKVKE
;
A
#
# COMPACT_ATOMS: atom_id res chain seq x y z
N MET A 1 24.40 -4.79 -17.44
CA MET A 1 23.29 -5.17 -18.33
C MET A 1 22.55 -6.31 -17.65
N PHE A 2 21.22 -6.28 -17.62
CA PHE A 2 20.38 -7.29 -16.96
C PHE A 2 19.53 -7.99 -18.02
N ASP A 3 19.23 -9.28 -17.82
CA ASP A 3 18.36 -10.04 -18.70
C ASP A 3 16.89 -9.70 -18.44
N ASP A 4 16.45 -9.75 -17.19
CA ASP A 4 15.09 -9.46 -16.74
C ASP A 4 15.09 -8.39 -15.65
N VAL A 5 13.98 -7.65 -15.55
CA VAL A 5 13.76 -6.60 -14.55
C VAL A 5 12.42 -6.78 -13.84
N ILE A 6 12.43 -6.79 -12.51
CA ILE A 6 11.22 -6.77 -11.69
C ILE A 6 11.00 -5.35 -11.16
N PHE A 7 9.86 -4.75 -11.49
CA PHE A 7 9.41 -3.48 -10.93
C PHE A 7 8.59 -3.71 -9.66
N ALA A 8 9.18 -3.36 -8.53
CA ALA A 8 8.55 -3.38 -7.20
C ALA A 8 8.21 -1.96 -6.70
N CYS A 9 7.88 -1.06 -7.64
CA CYS A 9 7.55 0.34 -7.38
C CYS A 9 6.15 0.67 -7.92
N ASN A 10 5.68 1.91 -7.75
CA ASN A 10 4.37 2.30 -8.24
C ASN A 10 4.29 2.21 -9.79
N ALA A 11 3.08 1.99 -10.33
CA ALA A 11 2.85 1.85 -11.76
C ALA A 11 3.21 3.11 -12.56
N ASN A 12 2.91 4.28 -12.00
CA ASN A 12 3.31 5.57 -12.58
C ASN A 12 4.85 5.72 -12.64
N GLN A 13 5.56 5.34 -11.57
CA GLN A 13 7.02 5.33 -11.52
C GLN A 13 7.59 4.35 -12.54
N THR A 14 7.02 3.15 -12.64
CA THR A 14 7.41 2.17 -13.66
C THR A 14 7.25 2.75 -15.06
N LEU A 15 6.13 3.41 -15.35
CA LEU A 15 5.88 4.03 -16.65
C LEU A 15 6.88 5.16 -16.97
N MET A 16 7.34 5.90 -15.96
CA MET A 16 8.39 6.92 -16.12
C MET A 16 9.77 6.32 -16.37
N ILE A 17 10.04 5.13 -15.83
CA ILE A 17 11.33 4.42 -16.00
C ILE A 17 11.42 3.74 -17.38
N LEU A 18 10.30 3.29 -17.95
CA LEU A 18 10.28 2.62 -19.24
C LEU A 18 10.62 3.59 -20.39
N ASP A 19 11.68 3.29 -21.15
CA ASP A 19 12.12 4.09 -22.31
C ASP A 19 11.06 4.13 -23.43
N LYS A 20 10.60 2.96 -23.87
CA LYS A 20 9.62 2.82 -24.98
C LYS A 20 8.48 1.89 -24.58
N PRO A 21 7.56 2.30 -23.68
CA PRO A 21 6.45 1.44 -23.28
C PRO A 21 5.51 1.21 -24.47
N THR A 22 5.09 -0.04 -24.65
CA THR A 22 4.05 -0.42 -25.61
C THR A 22 2.73 0.27 -25.29
N PHE A 23 1.81 0.30 -26.25
CA PHE A 23 0.47 0.82 -26.02
C PHE A 23 -0.20 0.19 -24.80
N LEU A 24 -0.07 -1.13 -24.64
CA LEU A 24 -0.69 -1.87 -23.55
C LEU A 24 -0.04 -1.59 -22.20
N GLU A 25 1.29 -1.53 -22.13
CA GLU A 25 2.03 -1.13 -20.91
C GLU A 25 1.62 0.28 -20.49
N ARG A 26 1.60 1.23 -21.45
CA ARG A 26 1.18 2.61 -21.18
C ARG A 26 -0.24 2.65 -20.65
N TYR A 27 -1.18 1.97 -21.31
CA TYR A 27 -2.59 1.93 -20.93
C TYR A 27 -2.80 1.36 -19.52
N ILE A 28 -2.19 0.21 -19.21
CA ILE A 28 -2.37 -0.45 -17.91
C ILE A 28 -1.70 0.39 -16.81
N LEU A 29 -0.44 0.79 -16.99
CA LEU A 29 0.32 1.48 -15.94
C LEU A 29 -0.24 2.87 -15.63
N SER A 30 -0.75 3.61 -16.63
CA SER A 30 -1.39 4.91 -16.41
C SER A 30 -2.81 4.79 -15.85
N SER A 31 -3.43 3.62 -15.93
CA SER A 31 -4.80 3.41 -15.43
C SER A 31 -4.87 3.19 -13.92
N VAL A 32 -3.73 2.92 -13.27
CA VAL A 32 -3.64 2.85 -11.81
C VAL A 32 -3.84 4.26 -11.26
N ARG A 33 -4.86 4.42 -10.42
CA ARG A 33 -5.16 5.70 -9.78
C ARG A 33 -4.51 5.76 -8.41
N TYR A 34 -3.98 6.93 -8.11
CA TYR A 34 -3.47 7.28 -6.80
C TYR A 34 -4.38 8.35 -6.19
N GLU A 35 -4.51 8.31 -4.87
CA GLU A 35 -5.24 9.30 -4.10
C GLU A 35 -4.61 10.69 -4.28
N SER A 36 -5.43 11.74 -4.16
CA SER A 36 -4.99 13.13 -4.36
C SER A 36 -3.86 13.51 -3.41
N GLU A 37 -2.97 14.43 -3.83
CA GLU A 37 -1.86 14.95 -3.00
C GLU A 37 -2.34 15.52 -1.66
N LEU A 38 -3.58 16.00 -1.59
CA LEU A 38 -4.22 16.49 -0.36
C LEU A 38 -4.38 15.40 0.72
N HIS A 39 -4.44 14.13 0.34
CA HIS A 39 -4.72 13.00 1.23
C HIS A 39 -3.54 12.00 1.37
N ASN A 40 -2.31 12.48 1.16
CA ASN A 40 -1.12 11.64 1.03
C ASN A 40 -0.02 11.97 2.06
N HIS A 41 -0.37 12.58 3.21
CA HIS A 41 0.62 12.95 4.21
C HIS A 41 0.27 12.50 5.62
N THR A 42 1.29 11.99 6.30
CA THR A 42 1.21 11.50 7.67
C THR A 42 2.16 12.33 8.53
N ILE A 43 1.65 12.85 9.64
CA ILE A 43 2.43 13.59 10.62
C ILE A 43 2.53 12.76 11.89
N ILE A 44 3.76 12.50 12.33
CA ILE A 44 4.04 11.92 13.65
C ILE A 44 4.33 13.07 14.59
N HIS A 45 3.60 13.16 15.71
CA HIS A 45 3.70 14.27 16.63
C HIS A 45 3.28 13.88 18.05
N SER A 46 3.57 14.77 19.00
CA SER A 46 3.16 14.65 20.40
C SER A 46 2.16 15.72 20.83
N ASP A 47 1.44 16.29 19.87
CA ASP A 47 0.50 17.40 20.12
C ASP A 47 -0.89 16.89 20.49
N ALA A 48 -1.19 16.86 21.79
CA ALA A 48 -2.48 16.37 22.28
C ALA A 48 -3.67 17.30 21.97
N SER A 49 -3.45 18.53 21.51
CA SER A 49 -4.56 19.46 21.19
C SER A 49 -5.36 19.06 19.95
N VAL A 50 -4.90 18.07 19.18
CA VAL A 50 -5.71 17.47 18.10
C VAL A 50 -6.80 16.53 18.65
N LEU A 51 -6.72 16.18 19.92
CA LEU A 51 -7.73 15.38 20.60
C LEU A 51 -8.72 16.32 21.32
N PRO A 52 -9.98 15.93 21.51
CA PRO A 52 -10.97 16.77 22.17
C PRO A 52 -10.58 17.15 23.62
N ASP A 53 -10.70 18.44 23.97
CA ASP A 53 -10.23 19.04 25.25
C ASP A 53 -10.79 18.40 26.54
N ASN A 54 -11.91 17.67 26.46
CA ASN A 54 -12.65 17.19 27.64
C ASN A 54 -12.36 15.75 28.07
N GLU A 55 -11.43 15.06 27.44
CA GLU A 55 -11.10 13.71 27.85
C GLU A 55 -9.58 13.55 27.99
N THR A 56 -9.08 13.40 29.22
CA THR A 56 -7.73 12.87 29.50
C THR A 56 -7.66 11.33 29.34
N LYS A 57 -8.81 10.68 29.19
CA LYS A 57 -9.00 9.23 28.96
C LYS A 57 -8.80 8.67 27.53
N PRO A 58 -8.79 9.44 26.40
CA PRO A 58 -8.74 8.89 25.05
C PRO A 58 -7.45 8.12 24.77
N LEU A 59 -6.34 8.57 25.37
CA LEU A 59 -5.04 7.91 25.23
C LEU A 59 -5.04 6.47 25.71
N THR A 60 -5.99 6.08 26.57
CA THR A 60 -6.08 4.73 27.16
C THR A 60 -7.34 3.96 26.77
N THR A 61 -8.30 4.57 26.07
CA THR A 61 -9.59 3.95 25.74
C THR A 61 -9.93 3.95 24.25
N ARG A 62 -9.26 4.77 23.43
CA ARG A 62 -9.51 4.87 21.99
C ARG A 62 -8.24 4.60 21.20
N SER A 63 -8.35 3.80 20.16
CA SER A 63 -7.21 3.55 19.26
C SER A 63 -7.05 4.65 18.22
N ASN A 64 -8.15 5.31 17.82
CA ASN A 64 -8.19 6.32 16.77
C ASN A 64 -9.17 7.46 17.16
N HIS A 65 -8.90 8.66 16.67
CA HIS A 65 -9.83 9.80 16.62
C HIS A 65 -10.04 10.18 15.15
N ILE A 66 -11.28 10.40 14.71
CA ILE A 66 -11.61 10.69 13.31
C ILE A 66 -12.45 11.95 13.28
N GLU A 67 -12.03 12.91 12.45
CA GLU A 67 -12.79 14.12 12.15
C GLU A 67 -13.09 14.17 10.67
N GLN A 68 -14.37 14.07 10.32
CA GLN A 68 -14.82 14.24 8.94
C GLN A 68 -15.07 15.72 8.67
N TYR A 69 -14.61 16.22 7.52
CA TYR A 69 -14.78 17.60 7.12
C TYR A 69 -15.38 17.74 5.72
N GLY A 70 -16.27 18.71 5.55
CA GLY A 70 -16.98 18.89 4.29
C GLY A 70 -17.96 17.74 3.98
N ALA A 71 -18.45 17.70 2.73
CA ALA A 71 -19.54 16.83 2.33
C ALA A 71 -19.09 15.48 1.74
N ARG A 72 -17.80 15.32 1.40
CA ARG A 72 -17.32 14.09 0.78
C ARG A 72 -16.90 13.05 1.84
N PRO A 73 -17.15 11.75 1.62
CA PRO A 73 -16.76 10.70 2.57
C PRO A 73 -15.25 10.52 2.76
N ASP A 74 -14.45 10.87 1.75
CA ASP A 74 -12.98 10.77 1.71
C ASP A 74 -12.28 11.90 2.46
N ASN A 75 -13.00 12.97 2.81
CA ASN A 75 -12.47 14.10 3.53
C ASN A 75 -12.53 13.84 5.04
N TYR A 76 -11.53 13.14 5.56
CA TYR A 76 -11.39 12.93 7.00
C TYR A 76 -9.94 13.06 7.43
N GLU A 77 -9.76 13.63 8.61
CA GLU A 77 -8.54 13.51 9.40
C GLU A 77 -8.69 12.29 10.31
N ILE A 78 -7.65 11.46 10.36
CA ILE A 78 -7.60 10.37 11.33
C ILE A 78 -6.31 10.48 12.14
N THR A 79 -6.47 10.59 13.44
CA THR A 79 -5.37 10.57 14.41
C THR A 79 -5.34 9.21 15.10
N TYR A 80 -4.30 8.45 14.84
CA TYR A 80 -4.01 7.19 15.52
C TYR A 80 -3.33 7.46 16.86
N ILE A 81 -3.87 6.86 17.92
CA ILE A 81 -3.38 6.95 19.28
C ILE A 81 -2.54 5.70 19.55
N MET A 82 -1.22 5.84 19.38
CA MET A 82 -0.32 4.68 19.39
C MET A 82 -0.22 3.99 20.75
N HIS A 83 -0.61 4.68 21.83
CA HIS A 83 -0.63 4.15 23.19
C HIS A 83 -1.53 2.90 23.33
N ASN A 84 -2.61 2.80 22.55
CA ASN A 84 -3.52 1.66 22.57
C ASN A 84 -3.27 0.66 21.44
N GLN A 85 -2.32 0.94 20.55
CA GLN A 85 -2.01 0.07 19.40
C GLN A 85 -0.68 -0.66 19.54
N GLN A 86 0.25 -0.08 20.30
CA GLN A 86 1.61 -0.58 20.42
C GLN A 86 1.96 -0.76 21.90
N PRO A 87 2.16 -2.01 22.37
CA PRO A 87 2.38 -2.30 23.80
C PRO A 87 3.54 -1.54 24.43
N TRP A 88 4.57 -1.19 23.64
CA TRP A 88 5.76 -0.49 24.12
C TRP A 88 5.57 1.02 24.30
N VAL A 89 4.54 1.61 23.70
CA VAL A 89 4.30 3.06 23.72
C VAL A 89 3.83 3.56 25.09
N GLY A 90 3.20 2.71 25.92
CA GLY A 90 2.73 3.07 27.26
C GLY A 90 3.82 3.50 28.24
N ARG A 91 5.10 3.39 27.87
CA ARG A 91 6.26 3.88 28.65
C ARG A 91 6.65 5.32 28.30
N SER A 92 6.02 5.92 27.30
CA SER A 92 6.33 7.28 26.85
C SER A 92 5.68 8.32 27.75
N ASP A 93 6.46 9.31 28.19
CA ASP A 93 5.94 10.48 28.92
C ASP A 93 5.26 11.51 28.01
N ARG A 94 5.31 11.27 26.68
CA ARG A 94 4.69 12.13 25.66
C ARG A 94 3.61 11.38 24.89
N PRO A 95 2.54 12.06 24.47
CA PRO A 95 1.60 11.51 23.49
C PRO A 95 2.34 11.06 22.23
N CYS A 96 1.96 9.89 21.73
CA CYS A 96 2.51 9.30 20.51
C CYS A 96 1.36 9.19 19.52
N LEU A 97 1.25 10.18 18.65
CA LEU A 97 0.13 10.37 17.75
C LEU A 97 0.62 10.34 16.31
N VAL A 98 -0.20 9.73 15.46
CA VAL A 98 0.03 9.67 14.01
C VAL A 98 -1.22 10.16 13.32
N THR A 99 -1.17 11.37 12.77
CA THR A 99 -2.31 11.98 12.07
C THR A 99 -2.13 11.87 10.57
N TYR A 100 -3.13 11.30 9.91
CA TYR A 100 -3.25 11.28 8.45
C TYR A 100 -4.16 12.42 8.02
N ASN A 101 -3.72 13.11 6.98
CA ASN A 101 -4.46 14.20 6.34
C ASN A 101 -4.93 15.29 7.33
N PRO A 102 -3.99 15.85 8.12
CA PRO A 102 -4.32 16.85 9.13
C PRO A 102 -4.97 18.09 8.51
N ILE A 103 -6.17 18.40 8.97
CA ILE A 103 -6.83 19.71 8.86
C ILE A 103 -6.62 20.54 10.12
N SER A 104 -6.50 19.85 11.26
CA SER A 104 -6.26 20.44 12.56
C SER A 104 -4.85 21.01 12.62
N ARG A 105 -4.73 22.18 13.25
CA ARG A 105 -3.42 22.81 13.41
C ARG A 105 -2.60 22.03 14.43
N ILE A 106 -1.52 21.41 13.95
CA ILE A 106 -0.51 20.76 14.79
C ILE A 106 0.62 21.75 15.08
N ASP A 107 1.03 21.88 16.34
CA ASP A 107 2.20 22.67 16.74
C ASP A 107 3.47 22.09 16.11
N ASN A 108 4.09 22.88 15.23
CA ASN A 108 5.34 22.51 14.55
C ASN A 108 6.47 22.11 15.51
N ARG A 109 6.48 22.61 16.76
CA ARG A 109 7.49 22.23 17.77
C ARG A 109 7.29 20.81 18.32
N LYS A 110 6.08 20.26 18.17
CA LYS A 110 5.71 18.92 18.64
C LYS A 110 5.70 17.89 17.50
N ILE A 111 6.04 18.30 16.28
CA ILE A 111 6.18 17.41 15.13
C ILE A 111 7.53 16.68 15.21
N ILE A 112 7.47 15.36 15.14
CA ILE A 112 8.63 14.47 15.16
C ILE A 112 9.05 14.16 13.72
N GLY A 113 8.09 13.96 12.82
CA GLY A 113 8.37 13.72 11.42
C GLY A 113 7.14 13.82 10.54
N LYS A 114 7.39 14.02 9.25
CA LYS A 114 6.38 14.08 8.20
C LYS A 114 6.77 13.10 7.12
N TRP A 115 5.81 12.32 6.67
CA TRP A 115 5.97 11.41 5.55
C TRP A 115 4.90 11.63 4.51
N TRP A 116 5.27 11.39 3.27
CA TRP A 116 4.37 11.44 2.12
C TRP A 116 4.34 10.09 1.45
N PHE A 117 3.14 9.55 1.25
CA PHE A 117 2.92 8.27 0.61
C PHE A 117 1.79 8.38 -0.40
N GLN A 118 1.93 7.72 -1.54
CA GLN A 118 0.85 7.64 -2.52
C GLN A 118 -0.03 6.44 -2.21
N HIS A 119 -1.30 6.67 -1.89
CA HIS A 119 -2.27 5.59 -1.72
C HIS A 119 -2.88 5.19 -3.08
N ILE A 120 -2.98 3.90 -3.35
CA ILE A 120 -3.65 3.40 -4.56
C ILE A 120 -5.16 3.37 -4.32
N VAL A 121 -5.93 3.78 -5.32
CA VAL A 121 -7.40 3.75 -5.28
C VAL A 121 -7.88 2.41 -5.86
N HIS A 122 -8.36 1.52 -4.99
CA HIS A 122 -8.93 0.22 -5.38
C HIS A 122 -10.44 0.33 -5.64
N ASP A 123 -10.81 1.08 -6.69
CA ASP A 123 -12.20 1.15 -7.14
C ASP A 123 -12.63 -0.12 -7.92
N VAL A 124 -13.93 -0.21 -8.26
CA VAL A 124 -14.48 -1.34 -9.03
C VAL A 124 -13.75 -1.48 -10.37
N ARG A 125 -13.31 -0.37 -10.99
CA ARG A 125 -12.55 -0.40 -12.24
C ARG A 125 -11.20 -1.07 -12.05
N HIS A 126 -10.49 -0.73 -10.97
CA HIS A 126 -9.21 -1.34 -10.62
C HIS A 126 -9.34 -2.86 -10.46
N VAL A 127 -10.27 -3.30 -9.61
CA VAL A 127 -10.41 -4.72 -9.27
C VAL A 127 -10.99 -5.54 -10.43
N ALA A 128 -12.06 -5.07 -11.07
CA ALA A 128 -12.76 -5.85 -12.08
C ALA A 128 -12.06 -5.84 -13.45
N TRP A 129 -11.34 -4.77 -13.79
CA TRP A 129 -10.74 -4.60 -15.12
C TRP A 129 -9.23 -4.56 -15.10
N LEU A 130 -8.63 -3.75 -14.23
CA LEU A 130 -7.19 -3.50 -14.28
C LEU A 130 -6.37 -4.69 -13.79
N VAL A 131 -6.76 -5.28 -12.65
CA VAL A 131 -6.08 -6.46 -12.07
C VAL A 131 -6.01 -7.63 -13.08
N PRO A 132 -7.10 -8.04 -13.76
CA PRO A 132 -7.01 -9.07 -14.79
C PRO A 132 -6.12 -8.68 -15.98
N LEU A 133 -6.04 -7.40 -16.34
CA LEU A 133 -5.23 -6.93 -17.48
C LEU A 133 -3.72 -7.01 -17.21
N PHE A 134 -3.27 -6.89 -15.96
CA PHE A 134 -1.84 -7.00 -15.62
C PHE A 134 -1.19 -8.30 -16.13
N ARG A 135 -1.94 -9.40 -16.20
CA ARG A 135 -1.46 -10.68 -16.77
C ARG A 135 -0.97 -10.58 -18.21
N ARG A 136 -1.43 -9.57 -18.96
CA ARG A 136 -1.07 -9.38 -20.37
C ARG A 136 0.35 -8.83 -20.54
N ILE A 137 0.85 -8.10 -19.54
CA ILE A 137 2.18 -7.45 -19.57
C ILE A 137 3.24 -8.21 -18.77
N GLN A 138 2.86 -9.12 -17.87
CA GLN A 138 3.82 -9.94 -17.12
C GLN A 138 4.79 -10.73 -18.02
N GLY A 139 6.09 -10.55 -17.79
CA GLY A 139 7.19 -11.23 -18.51
C GLY A 139 7.32 -10.83 -19.97
N ARG A 140 6.51 -9.87 -20.45
CA ARG A 140 6.69 -9.31 -21.80
C ARG A 140 7.92 -8.42 -21.77
N ARG A 141 8.74 -8.50 -22.82
CA ARG A 141 9.96 -7.69 -22.95
C ARG A 141 10.89 -7.80 -21.73
N ARG A 142 10.85 -8.96 -21.05
CA ARG A 142 11.67 -9.25 -19.87
C ARG A 142 11.42 -8.30 -18.70
N THR A 143 10.20 -7.76 -18.60
CA THR A 143 9.76 -6.92 -17.49
C THR A 143 8.63 -7.57 -16.72
N TRP A 144 8.70 -7.46 -15.40
CA TRP A 144 7.77 -8.05 -14.45
C TRP A 144 7.28 -6.96 -13.49
N HIS A 145 6.03 -7.04 -13.05
CA HIS A 145 5.43 -6.04 -12.18
C HIS A 145 4.90 -6.71 -10.91
N CYS A 146 5.24 -6.17 -9.74
CA CYS A 146 4.72 -6.64 -8.45
C CYS A 146 4.36 -5.47 -7.53
N GLY A 147 3.64 -5.77 -6.45
CA GLY A 147 3.21 -4.80 -5.45
C GLY A 147 1.72 -4.47 -5.49
N ALA A 148 1.32 -3.51 -4.65
CA ALA A 148 -0.07 -3.24 -4.28
C ALA A 148 -1.02 -2.90 -5.44
N HIS A 149 -0.46 -2.40 -6.55
CA HIS A 149 -1.24 -2.00 -7.73
C HIS A 149 -1.55 -3.18 -8.67
N THR A 150 -0.91 -4.33 -8.48
CA THR A 150 -1.07 -5.49 -9.37
C THR A 150 -2.22 -6.41 -8.95
N LEU A 151 -2.64 -6.34 -7.68
CA LEU A 151 -3.75 -7.08 -7.07
C LEU A 151 -4.56 -6.16 -6.13
N ILE A 152 -5.24 -6.75 -5.16
CA ILE A 152 -5.90 -6.07 -4.03
C ILE A 152 -4.84 -5.62 -3.01
N ASN A 153 -5.01 -4.45 -2.41
CA ASN A 153 -4.06 -3.90 -1.45
C ASN A 153 -3.98 -4.74 -0.17
N SER A 154 -2.85 -5.36 0.08
CA SER A 154 -2.41 -5.80 1.40
C SER A 154 -0.89 -6.00 1.39
N GLN A 155 -0.27 -6.07 2.58
CA GLN A 155 1.15 -6.41 2.68
C GLN A 155 1.41 -7.83 2.14
N GLU A 156 0.49 -8.76 2.42
CA GLU A 156 0.55 -10.15 1.96
C GLU A 156 0.53 -10.24 0.43
N THR A 157 -0.41 -9.56 -0.25
CA THR A 157 -0.47 -9.60 -1.72
C THR A 157 0.75 -8.93 -2.35
N CYS A 158 1.28 -7.86 -1.76
CA CYS A 158 2.53 -7.25 -2.22
C CYS A 158 3.69 -8.23 -2.15
N PHE A 159 3.81 -8.92 -1.03
CA PHE A 159 4.85 -9.92 -0.79
C PHE A 159 4.72 -11.10 -1.77
N VAL A 160 3.51 -11.67 -1.87
CA VAL A 160 3.20 -12.80 -2.75
C VAL A 160 3.45 -12.46 -4.22
N THR A 161 3.11 -11.26 -4.68
CA THR A 161 3.35 -10.88 -6.09
C THR A 161 4.84 -10.70 -6.41
N GLY A 162 5.63 -10.23 -5.43
CA GLY A 162 7.09 -10.19 -5.56
C GLY A 162 7.68 -11.61 -5.66
N LEU A 163 7.25 -12.51 -4.78
CA LEU A 163 7.64 -13.92 -4.85
C LEU A 163 7.21 -14.57 -6.17
N ALA A 164 5.98 -14.32 -6.63
CA ALA A 164 5.45 -14.86 -7.87
C ALA A 164 6.29 -14.43 -9.08
N ALA A 165 6.77 -13.18 -9.11
CA ALA A 165 7.69 -12.73 -10.15
C ALA A 165 9.05 -13.44 -10.06
N ALA A 166 9.59 -13.60 -8.85
CA ALA A 166 10.86 -14.31 -8.63
C ALA A 166 10.79 -15.80 -9.01
N THR A 167 9.73 -16.51 -8.63
CA THR A 167 9.55 -17.92 -9.02
C THR A 167 9.33 -18.08 -10.52
N GLN A 168 8.69 -17.10 -11.16
CA GLN A 168 8.56 -17.06 -12.62
C GLN A 168 9.90 -16.79 -13.33
N LEU A 169 10.94 -16.38 -12.62
CA LEU A 169 12.32 -16.33 -13.10
C LEU A 169 13.16 -17.53 -12.66
N GLY A 170 12.56 -18.50 -11.96
CA GLY A 170 13.22 -19.75 -11.56
C GLY A 170 13.68 -19.83 -10.11
N ALA A 171 13.31 -18.86 -9.26
CA ALA A 171 13.56 -18.98 -7.82
C ALA A 171 12.66 -20.07 -7.19
N ASP A 172 13.18 -20.74 -6.16
CA ASP A 172 12.42 -21.69 -5.37
C ASP A 172 11.43 -20.97 -4.43
N TYR A 173 10.28 -21.60 -4.19
CA TYR A 173 9.33 -21.12 -3.19
C TYR A 173 9.78 -21.55 -1.78
N PRO A 174 10.01 -20.62 -0.84
CA PRO A 174 10.76 -20.93 0.38
C PRO A 174 9.91 -21.48 1.53
N PHE A 175 8.57 -21.52 1.40
CA PHE A 175 7.69 -21.86 2.52
C PHE A 175 7.15 -23.28 2.44
N ASP A 176 7.21 -23.98 3.58
CA ASP A 176 6.63 -25.31 3.79
C ASP A 176 5.34 -25.23 4.60
N ASP A 177 4.38 -24.45 4.10
CA ASP A 177 3.04 -24.32 4.67
C ASP A 177 1.98 -24.45 3.57
N ALA A 178 0.97 -25.29 3.82
CA ALA A 178 -0.05 -25.63 2.83
C ALA A 178 -1.01 -24.47 2.53
N GLU A 179 -1.28 -23.61 3.51
CA GLU A 179 -2.12 -22.43 3.31
C GLU A 179 -1.37 -21.35 2.52
N ALA A 180 -0.10 -21.11 2.87
CA ALA A 180 0.78 -20.21 2.13
C ALA A 180 0.91 -20.65 0.67
N ARG A 181 1.10 -21.95 0.40
CA ARG A 181 1.12 -22.50 -0.98
C ARG A 181 -0.19 -22.28 -1.71
N ARG A 182 -1.33 -22.50 -1.07
CA ARG A 182 -2.66 -22.25 -1.67
C ARG A 182 -2.85 -20.78 -2.01
N SER A 183 -2.54 -19.87 -1.08
CA SER A 183 -2.61 -18.42 -1.28
C SER A 183 -1.66 -17.96 -2.39
N PHE A 184 -0.42 -18.44 -2.38
CA PHE A 184 0.57 -18.18 -3.41
C PHE A 184 0.09 -18.62 -4.80
N ASN A 185 -0.41 -19.86 -4.91
CA ASN A 185 -0.94 -20.42 -6.15
C ASN A 185 -2.17 -19.65 -6.65
N HIS A 186 -3.04 -19.20 -5.74
CA HIS A 186 -4.23 -18.43 -6.06
C HIS A 186 -3.88 -17.05 -6.63
N TYR A 187 -3.14 -16.24 -5.87
CA TYR A 187 -2.78 -14.89 -6.28
C TYR A 187 -1.85 -14.86 -7.50
N GLY A 188 -0.88 -15.78 -7.55
CA GLY A 188 0.00 -15.93 -8.71
C GLY A 188 -0.77 -16.29 -9.99
N SER A 189 -1.80 -17.13 -9.88
CA SER A 189 -2.67 -17.49 -11.00
C SER A 189 -3.57 -16.33 -11.46
N ILE A 190 -3.99 -15.44 -10.55
CA ILE A 190 -4.69 -14.20 -10.93
C ILE A 190 -3.76 -13.27 -11.72
N LEU A 191 -2.53 -13.07 -11.22
CA LEU A 191 -1.58 -12.11 -11.76
C LEU A 191 -0.93 -12.56 -13.07
N HIS A 192 -0.52 -13.83 -13.18
CA HIS A 192 0.19 -14.36 -14.35
C HIS A 192 -0.70 -15.22 -15.27
N GLY A 193 -1.93 -15.51 -14.86
CA GLY A 193 -2.85 -16.35 -15.63
C GLY A 193 -2.34 -17.78 -15.80
N TRP A 194 -2.64 -18.39 -16.95
CA TRP A 194 -2.24 -19.75 -17.30
C TRP A 194 -0.72 -19.97 -17.39
N ARG A 195 0.07 -18.89 -17.46
CA ARG A 195 1.54 -18.96 -17.50
C ARG A 195 2.16 -19.12 -16.12
N PHE A 196 1.37 -19.05 -15.04
CA PHE A 196 1.88 -19.15 -13.70
C PHE A 196 2.38 -20.57 -13.39
N ARG A 197 3.62 -20.69 -12.94
CA ARG A 197 4.17 -21.95 -12.44
C ARG A 197 3.77 -22.15 -10.98
N LYS A 198 2.75 -22.98 -10.77
CA LYS A 198 2.27 -23.35 -9.44
C LYS A 198 3.31 -24.18 -8.68
N VAL A 199 3.36 -23.99 -7.37
CA VAL A 199 4.12 -24.82 -6.44
C VAL A 199 3.27 -26.03 -6.09
N LYS A 200 3.90 -27.22 -5.98
CA LYS A 200 3.20 -28.45 -5.59
C LYS A 200 2.69 -28.32 -4.16
N GLU A 201 1.47 -28.80 -3.92
CA GLU A 201 0.86 -28.87 -2.57
C GLU A 201 1.63 -29.85 -1.68
#